data_AF-X1Q4C6-F1
#
_entry.id   AF-X1Q4C6-F1
#
_cell.length_a   1.000
_cell.length_b   1.000
_cell.length_c   1.000
_cell.angle_alpha   90.00
_cell.angle_beta   90.00
_cell.angle_gamma   90.00
#
_symmetry.space_group_name_H-M   'P 1'
#
loop_
_entity.id
_entity.type
_entity.pdbx_description
1 polymer ?
#
loop_
_entity_poly.entity_id
_entity_poly.type
_entity_poly.pdbx_seq_one_letter_code
_entity_poly.pdbx_strand_id
1 'polypeptide(L)' 'MVNGNKLNVGSIVGVLVVLIVGLSLLPIVIDTVATAGECLTGAALTMLELIPLFYVIALLLAVIYWAIGSAKKE' A
#
# COMPACT_ATOMS: atom_id res chain seq x y z
N MET A 1 12.37 -18.76 31.52
CA MET A 1 11.72 -17.47 31.25
C MET A 1 11.30 -17.48 29.79
N VAL A 2 10.02 -17.73 29.52
CA VAL A 2 9.48 -17.72 28.15
C VAL A 2 9.44 -16.25 27.71
N ASN A 3 10.40 -15.85 26.87
CA ASN A 3 10.31 -14.61 26.10
C ASN A 3 9.16 -14.79 25.10
N GLY A 4 7.95 -14.45 25.52
CA GLY A 4 6.84 -14.35 24.60
C GLY A 4 7.13 -13.24 23.61
N ASN A 5 7.20 -13.57 22.32
CA ASN A 5 7.03 -12.66 21.18
C ASN A 5 5.86 -11.71 21.46
N LYS A 6 6.13 -10.52 22.00
CA LYS A 6 5.11 -9.49 22.16
C LYS A 6 4.97 -8.74 20.84
N LEU A 7 4.45 -9.41 19.82
CA LEU A 7 3.82 -8.71 18.70
C LEU A 7 2.79 -7.77 19.32
N ASN A 8 3.11 -6.48 19.33
CA ASN A 8 2.27 -5.48 19.97
C ASN A 8 0.98 -5.37 19.17
N VAL A 9 -0.16 -5.70 19.78
CA VAL A 9 -1.49 -5.66 19.15
C VAL A 9 -1.74 -4.29 18.50
N GLY A 10 -1.27 -3.20 19.11
CA GLY A 10 -1.37 -1.86 18.51
C GLY A 10 -0.62 -1.72 17.19
N SER A 11 0.54 -2.36 17.04
CA SER A 11 1.33 -2.39 15.80
C SER A 11 0.59 -3.15 14.69
N ILE A 12 -0.01 -4.29 15.03
CA ILE A 12 -0.78 -5.12 14.10
C ILE A 12 -2.04 -4.38 13.63
N VAL A 13 -2.79 -3.78 14.58
CA VAL A 13 -4.00 -3.01 14.28
C VAL A 13 -3.65 -1.80 13.40
N GLY A 14 -2.52 -1.12 13.65
CA GLY A 14 -2.05 -0.02 12.82
C GLY A 14 -1.87 -0.41 11.35
N VAL A 15 -1.24 -1.55 11.08
CA VAL A 15 -1.05 -2.04 9.70
C VAL A 15 -2.35 -2.49 9.06
N LEU A 16 -3.23 -3.14 9.83
CA LEU A 16 -4.57 -3.50 9.35
C LEU A 16 -5.36 -2.27 8.89
N VAL A 17 -5.33 -1.18 9.66
CA VAL A 17 -6.00 0.08 9.29
C VAL A 17 -5.39 0.66 8.02
N VAL A 18 -4.06 0.74 7.93
CA VAL A 18 -3.38 1.24 6.72
C VAL A 18 -3.73 0.39 5.50
N LEU A 19 -3.78 -0.94 5.64
CA LEU A 19 -4.19 -1.84 4.57
C LEU A 19 -5.64 -1.63 4.16
N ILE A 20 -6.57 -1.59 5.11
CA ILE A 20 -8.00 -1.39 4.81
C ILE A 20 -8.20 -0.06 4.10
N VAL A 21 -7.62 1.02 4.60
CA VAL A 21 -7.71 2.35 3.97
C VAL A 21 -7.05 2.32 2.59
N GLY A 22 -5.84 1.78 2.47
CA GLY A 22 -5.12 1.70 1.19
C GLY A 22 -5.86 0.90 0.12
N LEU A 23 -6.38 -0.27 0.48
CA LEU A 23 -7.20 -1.09 -0.41
C LEU A 23 -8.53 -0.41 -0.76
N SER A 24 -9.14 0.31 0.17
CA SER A 24 -10.40 1.04 -0.08
C SER A 24 -10.20 2.24 -1.01
N LEU A 25 -9.01 2.84 -1.03
CA LEU A 25 -8.66 3.94 -1.92
C LEU A 25 -8.28 3.46 -3.33
N LEU A 26 -7.93 2.18 -3.50
CA LEU A 26 -7.54 1.60 -4.78
C LEU A 26 -8.57 1.81 -5.92
N PRO A 27 -9.89 1.56 -5.74
CA PRO A 27 -10.87 1.86 -6.78
C PRO A 27 -10.94 3.35 -7.13
N ILE A 28 -10.76 4.24 -6.14
CA ILE A 28 -10.77 5.69 -6.37
C ILE A 28 -9.56 6.10 -7.22
N VAL A 29 -8.37 5.56 -6.94
CA VAL A 29 -7.18 5.80 -7.75
C VAL A 29 -7.39 5.34 -9.19
N ILE A 30 -7.97 4.15 -9.39
CA ILE A 30 -8.24 3.63 -10.74
C ILE A 30 -9.23 4.53 -11.49
N ASP A 31 -10.31 4.96 -10.84
CA ASP A 31 -11.35 5.81 -11.44
C ASP A 31 -10.80 7.19 -11.84
N THR A 32 -9.99 7.80 -10.98
CA THR A 32 -9.32 9.07 -11.29
C THR A 32 -8.31 8.95 -12.42
N VAL A 33 -7.55 7.85 -12.49
CA VAL A 33 -6.60 7.57 -13.58
C VAL A 33 -7.34 7.33 -14.90
N ALA A 34 -8.45 6.58 -14.87
CA ALA A 34 -9.28 6.37 -16.06
C ALA A 34 -9.81 7.70 -16.59
N THR A 35 -10.38 8.52 -15.71
CA THR A 35 -10.93 9.84 -16.07
C THR A 35 -9.85 10.78 -16.64
N ALA A 36 -8.66 10.81 -16.05
CA ALA A 36 -7.56 11.63 -16.55
C ALA A 36 -6.95 11.08 -17.85
N GLY A 37 -6.99 9.76 -18.05
CA GLY A 37 -6.51 9.08 -19.26
C GLY A 37 -7.30 9.47 -20.51
N GLU A 38 -8.60 9.73 -20.39
CA GLU A 38 -9.43 10.20 -21.51
C GLU A 38 -8.98 11.56 -22.07
N CYS A 39 -8.27 12.36 -21.27
CA CYS A 39 -7.78 13.68 -21.65
C CYS A 39 -6.34 13.67 -22.19
N LEU A 40 -5.66 12.52 -22.20
CA LEU A 40 -4.23 12.39 -22.50
C LEU A 40 -3.98 11.43 -23.67
N THR A 41 -2.89 11.64 -24.42
CA THR A 41 -2.48 10.74 -25.51
C THR A 41 -0.97 10.49 -25.49
N GLY A 42 -0.54 9.39 -26.12
CA GLY A 42 0.87 9.04 -26.28
C GLY A 42 1.57 8.68 -24.96
N ALA A 43 2.83 9.12 -24.78
CA ALA A 43 3.67 8.76 -23.65
C ALA A 43 3.14 9.26 -22.28
N ALA A 44 2.28 10.28 -22.26
CA ALA A 44 1.68 10.75 -21.02
C ALA A 44 0.62 9.78 -20.48
N LEU A 45 -0.10 9.09 -21.37
CA LEU A 45 -1.12 8.10 -20.99
C LEU A 45 -0.46 6.85 -20.38
N THR A 46 0.64 6.38 -20.95
CA THR A 46 1.36 5.22 -20.40
C THR A 46 1.96 5.51 -19.03
N MET A 47 2.42 6.73 -18.76
CA MET A 47 2.86 7.13 -17.41
C MET A 47 1.71 7.11 -16.39
N LEU A 48 0.51 7.49 -16.82
CA LEU A 48 -0.68 7.52 -15.98
C LEU A 48 -1.19 6.10 -15.65
N GLU A 49 -1.17 5.20 -16.63
CA GLU A 49 -1.54 3.78 -16.46
C GLU A 49 -0.63 3.02 -15.49
N LEU A 50 0.60 3.51 -15.24
CA LEU A 50 1.51 2.92 -14.25
C LEU A 50 1.19 3.34 -12.81
N ILE A 51 0.41 4.42 -12.59
CA ILE A 51 0.11 4.95 -11.25
C ILE A 51 -0.58 3.90 -10.35
N PRO A 52 -1.63 3.18 -10.80
CA PRO A 52 -2.25 2.14 -9.99
C PRO A 52 -1.27 1.02 -9.61
N LEU A 53 -0.37 0.66 -10.52
CA LEU A 53 0.65 -0.36 -10.26
C LEU A 53 1.64 0.11 -9.18
N PHE A 54 2.14 1.35 -9.28
CA PHE A 54 3.02 1.92 -8.25
C PHE A 54 2.34 2.04 -6.89
N TYR A 55 1.03 2.34 -6.87
CA TYR A 55 0.25 2.41 -5.64
C TYR A 55 0.23 1.05 -4.91
N VAL A 56 -0.04 -0.03 -5.63
CA VAL A 56 -0.03 -1.40 -5.06
C VAL A 56 1.37 -1.79 -4.59
N ILE A 57 2.41 -1.46 -5.36
CA ILE A 57 3.80 -1.72 -4.96
C ILE A 57 4.14 -0.96 -3.68
N ALA A 58 3.73 0.30 -3.55
CA ALA A 58 3.95 1.09 -2.35
C ALA A 58 3.25 0.48 -1.11
N LEU A 59 2.02 -0.02 -1.27
CA LEU A 59 1.32 -0.73 -0.20
C LEU A 59 2.04 -2.02 0.21
N LEU A 60 2.50 -2.81 -0.76
CA LEU A 60 3.28 -4.02 -0.47
C LEU A 60 4.58 -3.69 0.26
N LEU A 61 5.32 -2.68 -0.19
CA LEU A 61 6.54 -2.23 0.45
C LEU A 61 6.29 -1.74 1.88
N ALA A 62 5.18 -1.03 2.14
CA ALA A 62 4.81 -0.58 3.48
C ALA A 62 4.60 -1.77 4.43
N VAL A 63 3.90 -2.82 3.98
CA VAL A 63 3.68 -4.04 4.77
C VAL A 63 4.98 -4.81 4.99
N ILE A 64 5.81 -4.96 3.96
CA ILE A 64 7.10 -5.65 4.05
C ILE A 64 8.03 -4.92 5.00
N TYR A 65 8.13 -3.59 4.88
CA TYR A 65 8.94 -2.77 5.78
C TYR A 65 8.51 -2.92 7.24
N TRP A 66 7.19 -2.90 7.48
CA TRP A 66 6.66 -3.16 8.82
C TRP A 66 6.97 -4.58 9.31
N ALA A 67 6.81 -5.59 8.45
CA ALA A 67 7.07 -6.99 8.81
C ALA A 67 8.53 -7.20 9.20
N ILE A 68 9.48 -6.65 8.42
CA ILE A 68 10.92 -6.69 8.72
C ILE A 68 11.23 -5.91 10.00
N GLY A 69 10.65 -4.71 10.16
CA GLY A 69 10.82 -3.89 11.35
C GLY A 69 10.25 -4.52 12.61
N SER A 70 9.22 -5.37 12.48
CA SER A 70 8.67 -6.16 13.58
C SER A 70 9.56 -7.37 13.90
N ALA A 71 10.10 -8.05 12.89
CA ALA A 71 11.01 -9.19 13.06
C ALA A 71 12.37 -8.81 13.68
N LYS A 72 12.88 -7.59 13.43
CA LYS A 72 14.14 -7.09 14.01
C LYS A 72 14.03 -6.68 15.49
N LYS A 73 12.80 -6.52 16.00
CA LYS A 73 12.53 -6.14 17.39
C LYS A 73 12.35 -7.36 18.30
N GLU A 74 12.50 -8.56 17.75
CA GLU A 74 12.53 -9.84 18.48
C GLU A 74 13.95 -10.23 18.88
#